data_AF-A0A2M7V473-F1
#
_entry.id   AF-A0A2M7V473-F1
#
_cell.length_a   1.000
_cell.length_b   1.000
_cell.length_c   1.000
_cell.angle_alpha   90.00
_cell.angle_beta   90.00
_cell.angle_gamma   90.00
#
_symmetry.space_group_name_H-M   'P 1'
#
loop_
_entity.id
_entity.type
_entity.pdbx_description
1 polymer ?
#
loop_
_entity_poly.entity_id
_entity_poly.type
_entity_poly.pdbx_seq_one_letter_code
_entity_poly.pdbx_strand_id
1 'polypeptide(L)'
;LHNFDPSLSFSSWIYSIAHNETISHFRKRSVRPHTIREEDGGIYLKNIEADLDMAKELDRAQLQIQVKEVLKKLGPKYKDILILRYLEEKSYQEISDILKLPVKTVGTRINRAKKQLHQVLTEEPLVTP
;
A
#
# COMPACT_ATOMS: atom_id res chain seq x y z
N LEU A 1 23.02 14.89 -1.52
CA LEU A 1 21.60 15.27 -1.75
C LEU A 1 21.47 16.00 -3.10
N HIS A 2 21.87 15.40 -4.22
CA HIS A 2 21.95 16.12 -5.52
C HIS A 2 21.22 15.45 -6.72
N ASN A 3 20.38 14.44 -6.49
CA ASN A 3 19.69 13.72 -7.58
C ASN A 3 18.17 13.98 -7.60
N PHE A 4 17.73 15.22 -7.37
CA PHE A 4 16.34 15.58 -7.65
C PHE A 4 16.17 15.65 -9.17
N ASP A 5 15.26 14.82 -9.69
CA ASP A 5 14.87 14.86 -11.10
C ASP A 5 13.71 15.87 -11.25
N PRO A 6 13.93 17.03 -11.87
CA PRO A 6 12.90 18.06 -12.01
C PRO A 6 11.76 17.65 -12.95
N SER A 7 11.87 16.53 -13.67
CA SER A 7 10.75 15.96 -14.43
C SER A 7 9.69 15.30 -13.53
N LEU A 8 10.04 15.02 -12.27
CA LEU A 8 9.15 14.43 -11.28
C LEU A 8 8.61 15.51 -10.34
N SER A 9 7.38 15.31 -9.84
CA SER A 9 6.94 16.09 -8.68
C SER A 9 7.85 15.78 -7.48
N PHE A 10 8.11 16.80 -6.66
CA PHE A 10 8.93 16.65 -5.46
C PHE A 10 8.39 15.55 -4.52
N SER A 11 7.06 15.45 -4.41
CA SER A 11 6.38 14.40 -3.65
C SER A 11 6.67 13.01 -4.20
N SER A 12 6.57 12.79 -5.52
CA SER A 12 6.88 11.51 -6.15
C SER A 12 8.36 11.13 -6.01
N TRP A 13 9.26 12.11 -6.09
CA TRP A 13 10.69 11.87 -5.90
C TRP A 13 11.01 11.41 -4.48
N ILE A 14 10.51 12.11 -3.46
CA ILE A 14 10.68 11.71 -2.05
C ILE A 14 10.06 10.33 -1.80
N TYR A 15 8.87 10.09 -2.34
CA TYR A 15 8.19 8.80 -2.19
C TYR A 15 8.99 7.67 -2.83
N SER A 16 9.57 7.89 -4.01
CA SER A 16 10.45 6.92 -4.68
C SER A 16 11.65 6.54 -3.78
N ILE A 17 12.25 7.52 -3.10
CA ILE A 17 13.37 7.27 -2.19
C ILE A 17 12.89 6.43 -0.99
N ALA A 18 11.82 6.86 -0.33
CA ALA A 18 11.26 6.16 0.83
C ALA A 18 10.84 4.73 0.50
N HIS A 19 10.15 4.53 -0.63
CA HIS A 19 9.72 3.21 -1.10
C HIS A 19 10.91 2.29 -1.38
N ASN A 20 11.93 2.77 -2.12
CA ASN A 20 13.13 1.99 -2.42
C ASN A 20 13.90 1.61 -1.15
N GLU A 21 14.05 2.54 -0.20
CA GLU A 21 14.75 2.27 1.06
C GLU A 21 13.96 1.27 1.93
N THR A 22 12.63 1.41 1.98
CA THR A 22 11.76 0.49 2.72
C THR A 22 11.85 -0.93 2.14
N ILE A 23 11.71 -1.09 0.82
CA ILE A 23 11.86 -2.41 0.18
C ILE A 23 13.27 -2.96 0.40
N SER A 24 14.31 -2.14 0.26
CA SER A 24 15.70 -2.52 0.51
C SER A 24 15.89 -3.04 1.94
N HIS A 25 15.35 -2.33 2.93
CA HIS A 25 15.41 -2.69 4.34
C HIS A 25 14.69 -4.02 4.63
N PHE A 26 13.46 -4.21 4.14
CA PHE A 26 12.72 -5.46 4.32
C PHE A 26 13.37 -6.64 3.60
N ARG A 27 13.94 -6.44 2.40
CA ARG A 27 14.68 -7.49 1.69
C ARG A 27 15.93 -7.91 2.47
N LYS A 28 16.68 -6.96 3.03
CA LYS A 28 17.86 -7.24 3.87
C LYS A 28 17.48 -7.97 5.17
N ARG A 29 16.33 -7.64 5.77
CA ARG A 29 15.78 -8.36 6.92
C ARG A 29 15.39 -9.80 6.58
N SER A 30 14.75 -10.04 5.44
CA SER A 30 14.34 -11.38 5.00
C SER A 30 15.51 -12.32 4.65
N VAL A 31 16.70 -11.80 4.35
CA VAL A 31 17.91 -12.60 4.04
C VAL A 31 18.71 -12.96 5.31
N ARG A 32 18.45 -12.28 6.45
CA ARG A 32 19.05 -12.64 7.75
C ARG A 32 18.05 -13.49 8.55
N PRO A 33 18.45 -14.66 9.11
CA PRO A 33 17.56 -15.46 9.94
C PRO A 33 17.07 -14.60 11.12
N HIS A 34 15.78 -14.30 11.16
CA HIS A 34 15.21 -13.38 12.13
C HIS A 34 14.95 -14.07 13.47
N THR A 35 15.61 -13.59 14.51
CA THR A 35 15.02 -13.49 15.85
C THR A 35 13.81 -12.56 15.71
N ILE A 36 12.63 -13.08 15.97
CA ILE A 36 11.35 -12.39 15.76
C ILE A 36 11.27 -11.20 16.74
N ARG A 37 11.35 -9.98 16.22
CA ARG A 37 10.73 -8.80 16.84
C ARG A 37 9.62 -8.35 15.91
N GLU A 38 8.39 -8.64 16.31
CA GLU A 38 7.18 -8.08 15.74
C GLU A 38 7.17 -6.58 16.01
N GLU A 39 7.65 -5.80 15.05
CA GLU A 39 7.29 -4.38 14.95
C GLU A 39 6.34 -4.25 13.76
N ASP A 40 5.06 -4.22 14.11
CA ASP A 40 3.94 -3.94 13.22
C ASP A 40 4.15 -2.56 12.56
N GLY A 41 4.67 -2.57 11.33
CA GLY A 41 4.76 -1.41 10.46
C GLY A 41 3.38 -1.02 9.94
N GLY A 42 2.51 -0.59 10.86
CA GLY A 42 1.19 -0.09 10.54
C GLY A 42 1.29 1.15 9.67
N ILE A 43 0.71 1.10 8.47
CA ILE A 43 0.37 2.30 7.71
C ILE A 43 -0.67 3.05 8.55
N TYR A 44 -0.24 4.11 9.23
CA TYR A 44 -1.11 5.00 9.98
C TYR A 44 -1.90 5.86 8.99
N LEU A 45 -3.11 5.40 8.63
CA LEU A 45 -4.11 6.27 8.03
C LEU A 45 -4.56 7.25 9.11
N LYS A 46 -4.13 8.50 8.99
CA LYS A 46 -4.43 9.56 9.94
C LYS A 46 -5.91 9.92 9.79
N ASN A 47 -6.75 9.44 10.69
CA ASN A 47 -8.16 9.85 10.80
C ASN A 47 -8.19 11.36 11.09
N ILE A 48 -8.77 12.13 10.18
CA ILE A 48 -9.21 13.50 10.43
C ILE A 48 -10.73 13.44 10.54
N GLU A 49 -11.21 13.62 11.77
CA GLU A 49 -12.47 14.28 12.20
C GLU A 49 -12.90 13.68 13.53
N ALA A 50 -12.70 14.48 14.58
CA ALA A 50 -13.09 14.20 15.94
C ALA A 50 -14.55 14.61 16.14
N ASP A 51 -15.42 13.62 16.06
CA ASP A 51 -16.71 13.45 16.74
C ASP A 51 -17.40 12.33 15.96
N LEU A 52 -17.78 11.20 16.58
CA LEU A 52 -18.82 10.25 16.15
C LEU A 52 -18.67 8.88 16.86
N ASP A 53 -19.69 8.55 17.66
CA ASP A 53 -20.25 7.21 17.93
C ASP A 53 -19.28 6.01 18.08
N MET A 54 -19.01 5.59 19.31
CA MET A 54 -18.08 4.50 19.67
C MET A 54 -18.32 3.17 18.91
N ALA A 55 -19.58 2.86 18.57
CA ALA A 55 -19.91 1.68 17.78
C ALA A 55 -19.38 1.78 16.34
N LYS A 56 -19.47 2.96 15.71
CA LYS A 56 -18.95 3.20 14.35
C LYS A 56 -17.44 3.14 14.31
N GLU A 57 -16.76 3.60 15.37
CA GLU A 57 -15.30 3.49 15.45
C GLU A 57 -14.82 2.04 15.62
N LEU A 58 -15.54 1.22 16.39
CA LEU A 58 -15.26 -0.23 16.48
C LEU A 58 -15.47 -0.94 15.14
N ASP A 59 -16.58 -0.66 14.44
CA ASP A 59 -16.85 -1.23 13.11
C ASP A 59 -15.79 -0.81 12.09
N ARG A 60 -15.37 0.46 12.12
CA ARG A 60 -14.27 0.98 11.28
C ARG A 60 -12.96 0.27 11.59
N ALA A 61 -12.61 0.10 12.86
CA ALA A 61 -11.39 -0.59 13.26
C ALA A 61 -11.40 -2.06 12.80
N GLN A 62 -12.53 -2.75 12.93
CA GLN A 62 -12.70 -4.12 12.46
C GLN A 62 -12.58 -4.22 10.95
N LEU A 63 -13.22 -3.32 10.21
CA LEU A 63 -13.12 -3.24 8.75
C LEU A 63 -11.67 -2.97 8.30
N GLN A 64 -10.95 -2.08 8.99
CA GLN A 64 -9.54 -1.82 8.71
C GLN A 64 -8.67 -3.07 8.87
N ILE A 65 -8.91 -3.86 9.92
CA ILE A 65 -8.19 -5.13 10.14
C ILE A 65 -8.48 -6.10 9.00
N GLN A 66 -9.74 -6.28 8.63
CA GLN A 66 -10.11 -7.19 7.52
C GLN A 66 -9.48 -6.75 6.18
N VAL A 67 -9.51 -5.45 5.88
CA VAL A 67 -8.86 -4.89 4.67
C VAL A 67 -7.35 -5.16 4.70
N LYS A 68 -6.69 -4.99 5.85
CA LYS A 68 -5.26 -5.30 5.99
C LYS A 68 -4.97 -6.78 5.73
N GLU A 69 -5.76 -7.69 6.29
CA GLU A 69 -5.58 -9.14 6.09
C GLU A 69 -5.80 -9.54 4.62
N VAL A 70 -6.83 -9.00 3.97
CA VAL A 70 -7.06 -9.22 2.54
C VAL A 70 -5.86 -8.70 1.72
N LEU A 71 -5.39 -7.49 1.99
CA LEU A 71 -4.24 -6.90 1.28
C LEU A 71 -2.93 -7.69 1.49
N LYS A 72 -2.74 -8.35 2.65
CA LYS A 72 -1.57 -9.22 2.91
C LYS A 72 -1.54 -10.45 2.01
N LYS A 73 -2.70 -10.93 1.54
CA LYS A 73 -2.82 -12.07 0.62
C LYS A 73 -2.44 -11.71 -0.81
N LEU A 74 -2.45 -10.44 -1.17
CA LEU A 74 -1.93 -9.99 -2.45
C LEU A 74 -0.39 -10.01 -2.44
N GLY A 75 0.19 -10.45 -3.55
CA GLY A 75 1.63 -10.31 -3.76
C GLY A 75 2.05 -8.83 -3.63
N PRO A 76 3.26 -8.54 -3.11
CA PRO A 76 3.67 -7.18 -2.72
C PRO A 76 3.50 -6.15 -3.85
N LYS A 77 3.86 -6.52 -5.08
CA LYS A 77 3.70 -5.67 -6.27
C LYS A 77 2.24 -5.26 -6.60
N TYR A 78 1.27 -6.07 -6.18
CA TYR A 78 -0.17 -5.80 -6.39
C TYR A 78 -0.77 -5.05 -5.21
N LYS A 79 -0.30 -5.33 -3.99
CA LYS A 79 -0.64 -4.54 -2.81
C LYS A 79 -0.18 -3.08 -2.97
N ASP A 80 1.09 -2.86 -3.28
CA ASP A 80 1.67 -1.51 -3.36
C ASP A 80 0.99 -0.65 -4.42
N ILE A 81 0.66 -1.22 -5.58
CA ILE A 81 -0.01 -0.47 -6.64
C ILE A 81 -1.46 -0.09 -6.28
N LEU A 82 -2.15 -0.91 -5.48
CA LEU A 82 -3.49 -0.59 -4.99
C LEU A 82 -3.44 0.48 -3.91
N ILE A 83 -2.47 0.41 -2.99
CA ILE A 83 -2.26 1.43 -1.95
C ILE A 83 -2.00 2.79 -2.61
N LEU A 84 -1.02 2.86 -3.50
CA LEU A 84 -0.70 4.11 -4.19
C LEU A 84 -1.89 4.68 -4.96
N ARG A 85 -2.67 3.82 -5.64
CA ARG A 85 -3.79 4.29 -6.46
C ARG A 85 -5.02 4.71 -5.66
N TYR A 86 -5.37 3.94 -4.63
CA TYR A 86 -6.68 4.04 -3.97
C TYR A 86 -6.64 4.62 -2.57
N LEU A 87 -5.51 4.50 -1.86
CA LEU A 87 -5.36 5.06 -0.52
C LEU A 87 -4.61 6.40 -0.58
N GLU A 88 -3.62 6.50 -1.46
CA GLU A 88 -2.81 7.72 -1.63
C GLU A 88 -3.17 8.53 -2.88
N GLU A 89 -4.20 8.09 -3.59
CA GLU A 89 -4.81 8.78 -4.75
C GLU A 89 -3.83 9.17 -5.88
N LYS A 90 -2.68 8.49 -5.99
CA LYS A 90 -1.67 8.80 -6.99
C LYS A 90 -2.19 8.57 -8.40
N SER A 91 -1.76 9.44 -9.32
CA SER A 91 -1.99 9.29 -10.75
C SER A 91 -1.15 8.14 -11.32
N TYR A 92 -1.49 7.67 -12.51
CA TYR A 92 -0.72 6.58 -13.14
C TYR A 92 0.72 7.00 -13.46
N GLN A 93 0.93 8.29 -13.73
CA GLN A 93 2.25 8.86 -13.97
C GLN A 93 3.07 8.85 -12.67
N GLU A 94 2.54 9.39 -11.58
CA GLU A 94 3.24 9.37 -10.28
C GLU A 94 3.55 7.95 -9.80
N ILE A 95 2.64 7.00 -10.00
CA ILE A 95 2.88 5.59 -9.68
C ILE A 95 4.01 5.00 -10.55
N SER A 96 4.03 5.35 -11.84
CA SER A 96 5.10 4.98 -12.76
C SER A 96 6.44 5.47 -12.26
N ASP A 97 6.50 6.72 -11.81
CA ASP A 97 7.70 7.37 -11.31
C ASP A 97 8.17 6.74 -9.98
N ILE A 98 7.23 6.56 -9.05
CA ILE A 98 7.44 5.95 -7.72
C ILE A 98 7.99 4.52 -7.82
N LEU A 99 7.33 3.69 -8.64
CA LEU A 99 7.68 2.26 -8.77
C LEU A 99 8.71 1.99 -9.86
N LYS A 100 9.12 3.03 -10.62
CA LYS A 100 10.00 2.94 -11.79
C LYS A 100 9.49 1.93 -12.82
N LEU A 101 8.21 2.05 -13.19
CA LEU A 101 7.54 1.17 -14.15
C LEU A 101 6.98 2.01 -15.29
N PRO A 102 6.93 1.47 -16.53
CA PRO A 102 6.18 2.14 -17.60
C PRO A 102 4.72 2.36 -17.19
N VAL A 103 4.13 3.52 -17.52
CA VAL A 103 2.71 3.85 -17.26
C VAL A 103 1.76 2.75 -17.79
N LYS A 104 2.09 2.14 -18.93
CA LYS A 104 1.34 0.98 -19.48
C LYS A 104 1.38 -0.24 -18.55
N THR A 105 2.53 -0.49 -17.92
CA THR A 105 2.71 -1.54 -16.91
C THR A 105 1.93 -1.21 -15.64
N VAL A 106 1.85 0.06 -15.24
CA VAL A 106 1.01 0.51 -14.11
C VAL A 106 -0.45 0.14 -14.37
N GLY A 107 -1.03 0.53 -15.51
CA GLY A 107 -2.43 0.23 -15.83
C GLY A 107 -2.73 -1.27 -15.88
N THR A 108 -1.87 -2.06 -16.54
CA THR A 108 -2.04 -3.52 -16.59
C THR A 108 -1.89 -4.18 -15.23
N ARG A 109 -0.98 -3.69 -14.37
CA ARG A 109 -0.77 -4.22 -13.03
C ARG A 109 -1.92 -3.85 -12.08
N ILE A 110 -2.51 -2.65 -12.19
CA ILE A 110 -3.74 -2.27 -11.48
C ILE A 110 -4.87 -3.23 -11.84
N ASN A 111 -5.09 -3.49 -13.13
CA ASN A 111 -6.15 -4.40 -13.57
C ASN A 111 -5.96 -5.83 -13.02
N ARG A 112 -4.72 -6.34 -13.01
CA ARG A 112 -4.41 -7.64 -12.42
C ARG A 112 -4.58 -7.65 -10.90
N ALA A 113 -4.16 -6.57 -10.22
CA ALA A 113 -4.32 -6.43 -8.77
C ALA A 113 -5.80 -6.45 -8.37
N LYS A 114 -6.68 -5.74 -9.12
CA LYS A 114 -8.13 -5.79 -8.91
C LYS A 114 -8.71 -7.18 -9.07
N LYS A 115 -8.29 -7.93 -10.11
CA LYS A 115 -8.75 -9.32 -10.32
C LYS A 115 -8.35 -10.22 -9.16
N GLN A 116 -7.11 -10.09 -8.67
CA GLN A 116 -6.66 -10.86 -7.50
C GLN A 116 -7.41 -10.46 -6.24
N LEU A 117 -7.61 -9.16 -6.02
CA LEU A 117 -8.38 -8.66 -4.89
C LEU A 117 -9.81 -9.22 -4.93
N HIS A 118 -10.46 -9.19 -6.09
CA HIS A 118 -11.79 -9.77 -6.27
C HIS A 118 -11.80 -11.27 -5.95
N GLN A 119 -10.82 -12.03 -6.43
CA GLN A 119 -10.73 -13.47 -6.12
C GLN A 119 -10.62 -13.71 -4.61
N VAL A 120 -9.71 -13.01 -3.93
CA VAL A 120 -9.53 -13.12 -2.48
C VAL A 120 -10.83 -12.77 -1.74
N LEU A 121 -11.53 -11.72 -2.17
CA LEU A 121 -12.80 -11.30 -1.59
C LEU A 121 -13.98 -12.26 -1.89
N THR A 122 -13.88 -13.04 -2.97
CA THR A 122 -14.90 -14.07 -3.28
C THR A 122 -14.71 -15.29 -2.38
N GLU A 123 -13.46 -15.64 -2.08
CA GLU A 123 -13.12 -16.72 -1.16
C GLU A 123 -13.36 -16.34 0.30
N GLU A 124 -13.08 -15.08 0.67
CA GLU A 124 -13.29 -14.51 1.99
C GLU A 124 -13.92 -13.11 1.90
N PRO A 125 -15.26 -13.02 1.87
CA PRO A 125 -15.94 -11.73 1.83
C PRO A 125 -15.70 -10.94 3.12
N LEU A 126 -15.58 -9.62 2.97
CA LEU A 126 -15.56 -8.71 4.12
C LEU A 126 -16.91 -8.85 4.85
N VAL A 127 -16.86 -9.08 6.16
CA VAL A 127 -18.06 -9.16 6.98
C VAL A 127 -18.49 -7.73 7.27
N THR A 128 -19.55 -7.28 6.61
CA THR A 128 -20.23 -6.02 6.94
C THR A 128 -21.31 -6.29 8.00
N PRO A 129 -21.39 -5.52 9.09
CA PRO A 129 -22.50 -5.59 10.04
C PRO A 129 -23.85 -5.22 9.39
#